data_AF-A0A7C5IC21-F1
#
_entry.id   AF-A0A7C5IC21-F1
#
_cell.length_a   1.000
_cell.length_b   1.000
_cell.length_c   1.000
_cell.angle_alpha   90.00
_cell.angle_beta   90.00
_cell.angle_gamma   90.00
#
_symmetry.space_group_name_H-M   'P 1'
#
loop_
_entity.id
_entity.type
_entity.pdbx_description
1 polymer ?
#
loop_
_entity_poly.entity_id
_entity_poly.type
_entity_poly.pdbx_seq_one_letter_code
_entity_poly.pdbx_strand_id
1 'polypeptide(L)'
;AKNKGQKEIAAAMIYLACRLCGVNRTLKEVADLADLKEKDVARYYRALAQNLSASPLSRPRISNYVTKLSNILNLSTKAERLALDLSSKVEESEIALGKNPAGLAAACVHIASVLFDESISSDDIARELGVTPLTVRNRTKEILQYYDVTVYVGGAK
;
A
#
# COMPACT_ATOMS: atom_id res chain seq x y z
N ALA A 1 -0.74 11.58 -39.04
CA ALA A 1 -0.07 10.85 -37.95
C ALA A 1 -0.71 11.25 -36.62
N LYS A 2 -1.68 10.47 -36.12
CA LYS A 2 -2.45 10.80 -34.90
C LYS A 2 -1.59 10.56 -33.65
N ASN A 3 -1.34 11.63 -32.88
CA ASN A 3 -1.12 11.72 -31.42
C ASN A 3 -0.74 10.44 -30.64
N LYS A 4 0.33 9.73 -31.01
CA LYS A 4 0.80 8.48 -30.39
C LYS A 4 1.44 8.64 -28.99
N GLY A 5 1.10 9.71 -28.26
CA GLY A 5 1.72 10.03 -26.97
C GLY A 5 0.81 10.77 -25.98
N GLN A 6 -0.35 11.28 -26.39
CA GLN A 6 -1.21 12.06 -25.48
C GLN A 6 -1.77 11.21 -24.33
N LYS A 7 -2.17 9.96 -24.62
CA LYS A 7 -2.71 9.05 -23.60
C LYS A 7 -1.63 8.63 -22.63
N GLU A 8 -0.44 8.33 -23.13
CA GLU A 8 0.72 7.92 -22.36
C GLU A 8 1.22 9.03 -21.44
N ILE A 9 1.24 10.28 -21.94
CA ILE A 9 1.57 11.46 -21.14
C ILE A 9 0.48 11.71 -20.09
N ALA A 10 -0.80 11.62 -20.44
CA ALA A 10 -1.90 11.77 -19.47
C ALA A 10 -1.84 10.74 -18.34
N ALA A 11 -1.65 9.46 -18.67
CA ALA A 11 -1.47 8.38 -17.71
C ALA A 11 -0.25 8.63 -16.79
N ALA A 12 0.88 9.05 -17.37
CA ALA A 12 2.08 9.39 -16.61
C ALA A 12 1.88 10.59 -15.66
N MET A 13 1.12 11.62 -16.09
CA MET A 13 0.76 12.75 -15.24
C MET A 13 -0.15 12.34 -14.08
N ILE A 14 -1.14 11.47 -14.32
CA ILE A 14 -2.01 10.93 -13.27
C ILE A 14 -1.17 10.16 -12.25
N TYR A 15 -0.30 9.27 -12.71
CA TYR A 15 0.59 8.52 -11.82
C TYR A 15 1.51 9.45 -11.00
N LEU A 16 2.09 10.47 -11.63
CA LEU A 16 2.90 11.48 -10.94
C LEU A 16 2.08 12.24 -9.88
N ALA A 17 0.87 12.68 -10.21
CA ALA A 17 -0.02 13.36 -9.29
C ALA A 17 -0.37 12.48 -8.08
N CYS A 18 -0.70 11.20 -8.30
CA CYS A 18 -0.93 10.25 -7.21
C CYS A 18 0.29 10.16 -6.28
N ARG A 19 1.51 10.09 -6.83
CA ARG A 19 2.74 10.06 -6.03
C ARG A 19 2.95 11.33 -5.22
N LEU A 20 2.69 12.50 -5.80
CA LEU A 20 2.82 13.79 -5.12
C LEU A 20 1.78 13.97 -4.01
N CYS A 21 0.56 13.48 -4.22
CA CYS A 21 -0.53 13.51 -3.23
C CYS A 21 -0.42 12.39 -2.18
N GLY A 22 0.60 11.52 -2.24
CA GLY A 22 0.73 10.40 -1.31
C GLY A 22 -0.30 9.28 -1.52
N VAL A 23 -0.98 9.24 -2.66
CA VAL A 23 -1.92 8.17 -3.01
C VAL A 23 -1.18 7.02 -3.67
N ASN A 24 -1.18 5.86 -3.03
CA ASN A 24 -0.52 4.68 -3.57
C ASN A 24 -1.32 4.10 -4.75
N ARG A 25 -0.81 4.34 -5.96
CA ARG A 25 -1.16 3.62 -7.18
C ARG A 25 0.10 3.00 -7.76
N THR A 26 -0.01 1.79 -8.30
CA THR A 26 1.08 1.16 -9.04
C THR A 26 1.06 1.63 -10.48
N LEU A 27 2.22 1.57 -11.14
CA LEU A 27 2.31 1.97 -12.53
C LEU A 27 1.53 1.02 -13.44
N LYS A 28 1.49 -0.27 -13.08
CA LYS A 28 0.65 -1.29 -13.71
C LYS A 28 -0.83 -0.95 -13.62
N GLU A 29 -1.35 -0.57 -12.45
CA GLU A 29 -2.76 -0.18 -12.30
C GLU A 29 -3.16 0.96 -13.24
N VAL A 30 -2.31 2.00 -13.33
CA VAL A 30 -2.58 3.15 -14.19
C VAL A 30 -2.48 2.75 -15.67
N ALA A 31 -1.52 1.89 -16.02
CA ALA A 31 -1.35 1.41 -17.39
C ALA A 31 -2.53 0.53 -17.84
N ASP A 32 -2.94 -0.42 -17.00
CA ASP A 32 -4.05 -1.34 -17.27
C ASP A 32 -5.38 -0.57 -17.44
N LEU A 33 -5.66 0.41 -16.57
CA LEU A 33 -6.86 1.26 -16.68
C LEU A 33 -6.86 2.17 -17.93
N ALA A 34 -5.68 2.53 -18.44
CA ALA A 34 -5.53 3.37 -19.61
C ALA A 34 -5.44 2.57 -20.93
N ASP A 35 -5.48 1.24 -20.87
CA ASP A 35 -5.20 0.32 -21.99
C ASP A 35 -3.83 0.61 -22.64
N LEU A 36 -2.81 0.78 -21.80
CA LEU A 36 -1.44 1.10 -22.17
C LEU A 36 -0.46 0.05 -21.65
N LYS A 37 0.72 -0.02 -22.27
CA LYS A 37 1.80 -0.85 -21.75
C LYS A 37 2.50 -0.11 -20.62
N GLU A 38 2.76 -0.80 -19.52
CA GLU A 38 3.47 -0.28 -18.34
C GLU A 38 4.78 0.44 -18.72
N LYS A 39 5.56 -0.14 -19.65
CA LYS A 39 6.81 0.45 -20.14
C LYS A 39 6.65 1.84 -20.76
N ASP A 40 5.52 2.10 -21.43
CA ASP A 40 5.29 3.34 -22.16
C ASP A 40 4.93 4.45 -21.16
N VAL A 41 4.04 4.16 -20.19
CA VAL A 41 3.73 5.07 -19.08
C VAL A 41 4.99 5.38 -18.26
N ALA A 42 5.81 4.37 -17.96
CA ALA A 42 7.06 4.54 -17.20
C ALA A 42 8.07 5.45 -17.91
N ARG A 43 8.14 5.39 -19.24
CA ARG A 43 9.01 6.25 -20.05
C ARG A 43 8.64 7.73 -19.87
N TYR A 44 7.36 8.07 -20.05
CA TYR A 44 6.89 9.45 -19.92
C TYR A 44 6.93 9.95 -18.48
N TYR A 45 6.62 9.09 -17.50
CA TYR A 45 6.75 9.43 -16.09
C TYR A 45 8.18 9.83 -15.71
N ARG A 46 9.20 9.10 -16.15
CA ARG A 46 10.61 9.46 -15.87
C ARG A 46 10.97 10.82 -16.48
N ALA A 47 10.51 11.09 -17.69
CA ALA A 47 10.74 12.39 -18.34
C ALA A 47 10.05 13.54 -17.57
N LEU A 48 8.80 13.35 -17.13
CA LEU A 48 8.06 14.33 -16.33
C LEU A 48 8.72 14.57 -14.96
N ALA A 49 9.13 13.49 -14.28
CA ALA A 49 9.75 13.58 -12.96
C ALA A 49 11.11 14.30 -13.00
N GLN A 50 11.91 14.12 -14.06
CA GLN A 50 13.17 14.84 -14.26
C GLN A 50 12.97 16.36 -14.40
N ASN A 51 11.92 16.78 -15.10
CA ASN A 51 11.64 18.20 -15.34
C ASN A 51 11.10 18.93 -14.11
N LEU A 52 10.48 18.22 -13.17
CA LEU A 52 9.80 18.85 -12.03
C LEU A 52 10.73 19.18 -10.86
N SER A 53 12.03 18.85 -10.94
CA SER A 53 12.96 18.92 -9.79
C SER A 53 12.38 18.24 -8.53
N ALA A 54 11.44 17.31 -8.73
CA ALA A 54 10.66 16.78 -7.65
C ALA A 54 11.62 15.99 -6.77
N SER A 55 11.77 16.46 -5.52
CA SER A 55 12.46 15.75 -4.44
C SER A 55 12.26 14.25 -4.58
N PRO A 56 13.30 13.41 -4.39
CA PRO A 56 13.24 11.99 -4.71
C PRO A 56 11.94 11.41 -4.20
N LEU A 57 11.05 11.05 -5.14
CA LEU A 57 9.67 10.70 -4.86
C LEU A 57 9.67 9.69 -3.72
N SER A 58 9.24 10.15 -2.54
CA SER A 58 9.48 9.46 -1.29
C SER A 58 8.94 8.03 -1.38
N ARG A 59 9.60 7.10 -0.67
CA ARG A 59 9.11 5.74 -0.58
C ARG A 59 7.66 5.79 -0.06
N PRO A 60 6.74 5.03 -0.69
CA PRO A 60 5.39 4.91 -0.17
C PRO A 60 5.41 4.44 1.29
N ARG A 61 4.69 5.15 2.16
CA ARG A 61 4.52 4.77 3.57
C ARG A 61 3.70 3.49 3.68
N ILE A 62 3.90 2.74 4.76
CA ILE A 62 3.13 1.53 5.10
C ILE A 62 1.65 1.90 5.27
N SER A 63 1.35 3.01 5.94
CA SER A 63 -0.03 3.48 6.18
C SER A 63 -0.82 3.69 4.89
N ASN A 64 -0.19 4.21 3.83
CA ASN A 64 -0.84 4.40 2.54
C ASN A 64 -1.30 3.07 1.90
N TYR A 65 -0.56 1.98 2.12
CA TYR A 65 -1.00 0.64 1.68
C TYR A 65 -2.11 0.09 2.56
N VAL A 66 -2.06 0.34 3.87
CA VAL A 66 -3.13 -0.06 4.80
C VAL A 66 -4.45 0.61 4.41
N THR A 67 -4.46 1.93 4.17
CA THR A 67 -5.67 2.65 3.73
C THR A 67 -6.19 2.13 2.38
N LYS A 68 -5.30 1.74 1.47
CA LYS A 68 -5.74 1.14 0.20
C LYS A 68 -6.39 -0.22 0.43
N LEU A 69 -5.77 -1.08 1.25
CA LEU A 69 -6.28 -2.40 1.57
C LEU A 69 -7.59 -2.36 2.35
N SER A 70 -7.72 -1.47 3.34
CA SER A 70 -8.94 -1.31 4.12
C SER A 70 -10.14 -1.04 3.21
N ASN A 71 -9.96 -0.15 2.24
CA ASN A 71 -10.98 0.19 1.27
C ASN A 71 -11.32 -0.96 0.30
N ILE A 72 -10.31 -1.71 -0.19
CA ILE A 72 -10.54 -2.80 -1.16
C ILE A 72 -11.21 -4.00 -0.48
N LEU A 73 -10.75 -4.34 0.73
CA LEU A 73 -11.22 -5.51 1.47
C LEU A 73 -12.43 -5.20 2.37
N ASN A 74 -12.91 -3.96 2.36
CA ASN A 74 -14.03 -3.48 3.18
C ASN A 74 -13.87 -3.77 4.67
N LEU A 75 -12.68 -3.48 5.21
CA LEU A 75 -12.40 -3.61 6.64
C LEU A 75 -13.35 -2.75 7.47
N SER A 76 -13.71 -3.21 8.67
CA SER A 76 -14.42 -2.36 9.62
C SER A 76 -13.55 -1.19 10.07
N THR A 77 -14.18 -0.09 10.49
CA THR A 77 -13.46 1.09 11.02
C THR A 77 -12.58 0.74 12.22
N LYS A 78 -12.96 -0.27 13.02
CA LYS A 78 -12.17 -0.74 14.16
C LYS A 78 -10.89 -1.44 13.69
N ALA A 79 -11.01 -2.35 12.72
CA ALA A 79 -9.86 -3.04 12.14
C ALA A 79 -8.94 -2.09 11.38
N GLU A 80 -9.49 -1.17 10.58
CA GLU A 80 -8.69 -0.16 9.88
C GLU A 80 -7.89 0.71 10.85
N ARG A 81 -8.53 1.21 11.92
CA ARG A 81 -7.85 2.03 12.92
C ARG A 81 -6.68 1.29 13.57
N LEU A 82 -6.91 0.04 13.98
CA LEU A 82 -5.84 -0.78 14.55
C LEU A 82 -4.71 -1.04 13.54
N ALA A 83 -5.04 -1.34 12.28
CA ALA A 83 -4.05 -1.56 11.24
C ALA A 83 -3.21 -0.29 10.97
N LEU A 84 -3.82 0.90 11.00
CA LEU A 84 -3.13 2.18 10.86
C LEU A 84 -2.22 2.49 12.06
N ASP A 85 -2.70 2.24 13.27
CA ASP A 85 -1.91 2.41 14.50
C ASP A 85 -0.70 1.46 14.50
N LEU A 86 -0.89 0.19 14.11
CA LEU A 86 0.19 -0.78 13.91
C LEU A 86 1.17 -0.30 12.83
N SER A 87 0.68 0.17 11.68
CA SER A 87 1.54 0.62 10.59
C SER A 87 2.46 1.77 10.98
N SER A 88 1.95 2.72 11.77
CA SER A 88 2.74 3.87 12.25
C SER A 88 3.85 3.41 13.19
N LYS A 89 3.52 2.52 14.15
CA LYS A 89 4.51 1.95 15.07
C LYS A 89 5.57 1.13 14.35
N VAL A 90 5.16 0.30 13.38
CA VAL A 90 6.08 -0.54 12.60
C VAL A 90 7.01 0.32 11.74
N GLU A 91 6.52 1.40 11.12
CA GLU A 91 7.32 2.32 10.31
C GLU A 91 8.43 3.00 11.11
N GLU A 92 8.18 3.31 12.38
CA GLU A 92 9.16 3.91 13.31
C GLU A 92 10.15 2.90 13.90
N SER A 93 9.94 1.60 13.65
CA SER A 93 10.72 0.52 14.27
C SER A 93 11.84 -0.01 13.38
N GLU A 94 12.78 -0.72 13.99
CA GLU A 94 13.83 -1.45 13.26
C GLU A 94 13.27 -2.54 12.32
N ILE A 95 12.04 -3.00 12.55
CA ILE A 95 11.38 -3.99 11.69
C ILE A 95 11.23 -3.44 10.27
N ALA A 96 10.99 -2.14 10.08
CA ALA A 96 10.78 -1.57 8.76
C ALA A 96 12.06 -1.51 7.89
N LEU A 97 13.24 -1.53 8.51
CA LEU A 97 14.51 -1.31 7.82
C LEU A 97 14.79 -2.40 6.78
N GLY A 98 14.99 -1.97 5.54
CA GLY A 98 15.32 -2.86 4.41
C GLY A 98 14.17 -3.74 3.91
N LYS A 99 12.97 -3.64 4.49
CA LYS A 99 11.82 -4.48 4.11
C LYS A 99 10.88 -3.78 3.15
N ASN A 100 10.10 -4.58 2.42
CA ASN A 100 9.08 -4.08 1.52
C ASN A 100 7.89 -3.53 2.33
N PRO A 101 7.53 -2.23 2.22
CA PRO A 101 6.40 -1.63 2.93
C PRO A 101 5.07 -2.32 2.65
N ALA A 102 4.87 -2.86 1.44
CA ALA A 102 3.66 -3.57 1.07
C ALA A 102 3.49 -4.86 1.91
N GLY A 103 4.58 -5.60 2.16
CA GLY A 103 4.53 -6.80 3.00
C GLY A 103 4.27 -6.50 4.46
N LEU A 104 4.76 -5.36 4.97
CA LEU A 104 4.49 -4.91 6.34
C LEU A 104 3.03 -4.45 6.49
N ALA A 105 2.52 -3.69 5.51
CA ALA A 105 1.12 -3.26 5.49
C ALA A 105 0.15 -4.45 5.44
N ALA A 106 0.46 -5.45 4.60
CA ALA A 106 -0.28 -6.71 4.55
C ALA A 106 -0.37 -7.38 5.92
N ALA A 107 0.75 -7.41 6.67
CA ALA A 107 0.79 -8.01 7.99
C ALA A 107 0.00 -7.21 9.03
N CYS A 108 0.04 -5.87 9.01
CA CYS A 108 -0.77 -5.04 9.89
C CYS A 108 -2.28 -5.27 9.66
N VAL A 109 -2.70 -5.32 8.39
CA VAL A 109 -4.10 -5.62 8.02
C VAL A 109 -4.48 -7.03 8.44
N HIS A 110 -3.61 -8.02 8.21
CA HIS A 110 -3.85 -9.40 8.62
C HIS A 110 -4.02 -9.54 10.14
N ILE A 111 -3.16 -8.90 10.94
CA ILE A 111 -3.28 -8.88 12.40
C ILE A 111 -4.62 -8.27 12.82
N ALA A 112 -4.97 -7.11 12.26
CA ALA A 112 -6.23 -6.44 12.61
C ALA A 112 -7.45 -7.28 12.21
N SER A 113 -7.45 -7.89 11.03
CA SER A 113 -8.55 -8.76 10.58
C SER A 113 -8.77 -9.95 11.51
N VAL A 114 -7.69 -10.61 11.95
CA VAL A 114 -7.77 -11.75 12.87
C VAL A 114 -8.28 -11.31 14.25
N LEU A 115 -7.86 -10.16 14.75
CA LEU A 115 -8.27 -9.67 16.07
C LEU A 115 -9.73 -9.23 16.15
N PHE A 116 -10.30 -8.78 15.04
CA PHE A 116 -11.70 -8.37 14.96
C PHE A 116 -12.61 -9.43 14.30
N ASP A 117 -12.12 -10.66 14.14
CA ASP A 117 -12.85 -11.78 13.54
C ASP A 117 -13.40 -11.47 12.14
N GLU A 118 -12.64 -10.74 11.33
CA GLU A 118 -12.97 -10.47 9.93
C GLU A 118 -12.51 -11.63 9.05
N SER A 119 -13.40 -12.12 8.18
CA SER A 119 -13.16 -13.28 7.31
C SER A 119 -12.30 -12.94 6.09
N ILE A 120 -11.09 -12.42 6.33
CA ILE A 120 -10.14 -12.00 5.31
C ILE A 120 -8.91 -12.91 5.37
N SER A 121 -8.63 -13.64 4.29
CA SER A 121 -7.50 -14.57 4.27
C SER A 121 -6.17 -13.86 3.99
N SER A 122 -5.07 -14.48 4.42
CA SER A 122 -3.72 -14.04 4.02
C SER A 122 -3.52 -14.05 2.51
N ASP A 123 -4.27 -14.90 1.79
CA ASP A 123 -4.18 -15.05 0.35
C ASP A 123 -4.86 -13.87 -0.37
N ASP A 124 -6.01 -13.41 0.15
CA ASP A 124 -6.71 -12.23 -0.36
C ASP A 124 -5.87 -10.97 -0.19
N ILE A 125 -5.31 -10.77 1.00
CA ILE A 125 -4.43 -9.62 1.29
C ILE A 125 -3.19 -9.66 0.38
N ALA A 126 -2.59 -10.84 0.21
CA ALA A 126 -1.39 -11.00 -0.59
C ALA A 126 -1.63 -10.67 -2.06
N ARG A 127 -2.78 -11.12 -2.60
CA ARG A 127 -3.19 -10.85 -3.99
C ARG A 127 -3.30 -9.36 -4.27
N GLU A 128 -3.93 -8.59 -3.39
CA GLU A 128 -4.14 -7.14 -3.60
C GLU A 128 -2.85 -6.31 -3.55
N LEU A 129 -1.85 -6.73 -2.78
CA LEU A 129 -0.55 -6.04 -2.70
C LEU A 129 0.55 -6.65 -3.57
N GLY A 130 0.25 -7.71 -4.34
CA GLY A 130 1.23 -8.39 -5.18
C GLY A 130 2.38 -9.00 -4.37
N VAL A 131 2.10 -9.44 -3.14
CA VAL A 131 3.05 -10.18 -2.28
C VAL A 131 2.64 -11.65 -2.22
N THR A 132 3.45 -12.50 -1.58
CA THR A 132 3.06 -13.90 -1.37
C THR A 132 2.38 -14.08 -0.01
N PRO A 133 1.45 -15.04 0.14
CA PRO A 133 0.82 -15.31 1.44
C PRO A 133 1.83 -15.66 2.53
N LEU A 134 2.90 -16.36 2.17
CA LEU A 134 4.01 -16.67 3.08
C LEU A 134 4.71 -15.39 3.57
N THR A 135 4.88 -14.39 2.69
CA THR A 135 5.39 -13.07 3.10
C THR A 135 4.49 -12.43 4.15
N VAL A 136 3.16 -12.45 3.96
CA VAL A 136 2.21 -11.91 4.93
C VAL A 136 2.36 -12.60 6.28
N ARG A 137 2.33 -13.94 6.31
CA ARG A 137 2.44 -14.74 7.54
C ARG A 137 3.77 -14.51 8.26
N ASN A 138 4.88 -14.48 7.53
CA ASN A 138 6.21 -14.24 8.11
C ASN A 138 6.29 -12.85 8.75
N ARG A 139 5.77 -11.81 8.10
CA ARG A 139 5.75 -10.45 8.64
C ARG A 139 4.78 -10.30 9.80
N THR A 140 3.64 -10.97 9.78
CA THR A 140 2.74 -11.04 10.93
C THR A 140 3.45 -11.63 12.15
N LYS A 141 4.10 -12.79 11.99
CA LYS A 141 4.84 -13.43 13.09
C LYS A 141 5.92 -12.50 13.65
N GLU A 142 6.66 -11.84 12.77
CA GLU A 142 7.72 -10.92 13.17
C GLU A 142 7.17 -9.71 13.95
N ILE A 143 6.11 -9.06 13.47
CA ILE A 143 5.49 -7.94 14.19
C ILE A 143 5.02 -8.37 15.59
N LEU A 144 4.38 -9.54 15.70
CA LEU A 144 3.90 -10.07 16.98
C LEU A 144 5.01 -10.53 17.93
N GLN A 145 6.25 -10.71 17.45
CA GLN A 145 7.40 -10.99 18.32
C GLN A 145 7.98 -9.73 18.97
N TYR A 146 7.74 -8.57 18.36
CA TYR A 146 8.27 -7.28 18.82
C TYR A 146 7.23 -6.41 19.53
N TYR A 147 5.94 -6.68 19.30
CA TYR A 147 4.86 -5.88 19.85
C TYR A 147 3.84 -6.75 20.59
N ASP A 148 3.54 -6.33 21.82
CA ASP A 148 2.36 -6.80 22.53
C ASP A 148 1.14 -6.02 22.04
N VAL A 149 0.15 -6.75 21.50
CA VAL A 149 -1.11 -6.15 21.06
C VAL A 149 -2.14 -6.32 22.17
N THR A 150 -2.38 -5.25 22.92
CA THR A 150 -3.42 -5.22 23.96
C THR A 150 -4.68 -4.57 23.43
N VAL A 151 -5.80 -5.31 23.43
CA VAL A 151 -7.12 -4.81 23.04
C VAL A 151 -7.91 -4.46 24.30
N TYR A 152 -8.27 -3.18 24.46
CA TYR A 152 -9.12 -2.73 25.55
C TYR A 152 -10.57 -2.73 25.09
N VAL A 153 -11.41 -3.54 25.73
CA VAL A 153 -12.86 -3.53 25.52
C VAL A 153 -13.44 -2.43 26.41
N GLY A 154 -13.72 -1.27 25.82
CA GLY A 154 -14.48 -0.22 26.49
C GLY A 154 -15.96 -0.61 26.55
N GLY A 155 -16.52 -0.68 27.76
CA GLY A 155 -17.96 -0.84 27.93
C GLY A 155 -18.70 0.35 27.30
N ALA A 156 -19.75 0.06 26.52
CA ALA A 156 -20.66 1.08 26.03
C ALA A 156 -21.28 1.78 27.25
N LYS A 157 -21.02 3.07 27.40
CA LYS A 157 -21.90 3.95 28.17
C LYS A 157 -23.00 4.44 27.26
#